data_AF-A0A553GVZ2-F1
#
_entry.id   AF-A0A553GVZ2-F1
#
_cell.length_a   1.000
_cell.length_b   1.000
_cell.length_c   1.000
_cell.angle_alpha   90.00
_cell.angle_beta   90.00
_cell.angle_gamma   90.00
#
_symmetry.space_group_name_H-M   'P 1'
#
loop_
_entity.id
_entity.type
_entity.pdbx_description
1 polymer ?
#
loop_
_entity_poly.entity_id
_entity_poly.type
_entity_poly.pdbx_seq_one_letter_code
_entity_poly.pdbx_strand_id
1 'polypeptide(L)'
;MYLVVALKRNSEVNHFCLLGYKWPSDKMKAMVYWTEGSRIFLWSGRDTVPEDYSDYANSLISSPSIDLKKDVVERQDPMAMSTYLRRDVEGTLEDCARHGIQYELKPFTPPVKSEDDR
;
A
#
# COMPACT_ATOMS: atom_id res chain seq x y z
N MET A 1 0.20 3.81 9.02
CA MET A 1 0.81 3.05 10.14
C MET A 1 -0.06 1.89 10.64
N TYR A 2 -1.39 2.02 10.70
CA TYR A 2 -2.28 0.92 11.16
C TYR A 2 -2.04 -0.41 10.43
N LEU A 3 -1.89 -0.39 9.10
CA LEU A 3 -1.55 -1.57 8.28
C LEU A 3 -0.34 -2.36 8.81
N VAL A 4 0.75 -1.65 9.13
CA VAL A 4 2.02 -2.25 9.57
C VAL A 4 1.87 -2.86 10.96
N VAL A 5 1.06 -2.26 11.84
CA VAL A 5 0.72 -2.82 13.15
C VAL A 5 -0.18 -4.05 13.01
N ALA A 6 -1.23 -3.96 12.19
CA ALA A 6 -2.18 -5.06 11.97
C ALA A 6 -1.47 -6.32 11.44
N LEU A 7 -0.43 -6.14 10.64
CA LEU A 7 0.40 -7.21 10.09
C LEU A 7 1.66 -7.52 10.91
N LYS A 8 1.78 -6.94 12.12
CA LYS A 8 2.89 -7.16 13.08
C LYS A 8 4.29 -6.90 12.51
N ARG A 9 4.41 -5.88 11.66
CA ARG A 9 5.67 -5.43 11.01
C ARG A 9 6.19 -4.12 11.58
N ASN A 10 5.65 -3.66 12.70
CA ASN A 10 5.97 -2.36 13.32
C ASN A 10 7.30 -2.33 14.06
N SER A 11 8.01 -3.47 14.18
CA SER A 11 9.38 -3.56 14.70
C SER A 11 10.46 -3.49 13.62
N GLU A 12 10.05 -3.39 12.35
CA GLU A 12 10.94 -3.41 11.18
C GLU A 12 10.83 -2.08 10.40
N VAL A 13 11.85 -1.79 9.60
CA VAL A 13 11.75 -0.70 8.61
C VAL A 13 10.78 -1.16 7.52
N ASN A 14 9.87 -0.29 7.10
CA ASN A 14 8.92 -0.57 6.03
C ASN A 14 9.03 0.51 4.94
N HIS A 15 9.15 0.09 3.69
CA HIS A 15 9.23 0.96 2.53
C HIS A 15 7.92 0.94 1.76
N PHE A 16 7.39 2.13 1.53
CA PHE A 16 6.20 2.35 0.75
C PHE A 16 6.51 3.24 -0.43
N CYS A 17 5.80 2.98 -1.52
CA CYS A 17 5.82 3.83 -2.68
C CYS A 17 4.39 4.15 -3.08
N LEU A 18 4.09 5.45 -3.15
CA LEU A 18 2.78 5.96 -3.51
C LEU A 18 2.82 6.51 -4.93
N LEU A 19 1.89 6.06 -5.77
CA LEU A 19 1.75 6.51 -7.15
C LEU A 19 0.29 6.85 -7.44
N GLY A 20 0.07 8.00 -8.08
CA GLY A 20 -1.25 8.43 -8.53
C GLY A 20 -1.35 8.34 -10.06
N TYR A 21 -2.36 7.65 -10.55
CA TYR A 21 -2.73 7.64 -11.96
C TYR A 21 -3.91 8.57 -12.19
N LYS A 22 -3.77 9.49 -13.16
CA LYS A 22 -4.86 10.32 -13.66
C LYS A 22 -5.05 10.01 -15.15
N TRP A 23 -6.21 9.47 -15.51
CA TRP A 23 -6.56 9.20 -16.91
C TRP A 23 -7.24 10.41 -17.54
N PRO A 24 -7.24 10.54 -18.88
CA PRO A 24 -7.93 11.62 -19.59
C PRO A 24 -9.45 11.71 -19.32
N SER A 25 -10.05 10.64 -18.80
CA SER A 25 -11.46 10.59 -18.38
C SER A 25 -11.72 11.14 -16.96
N ASP A 26 -10.76 11.87 -16.40
CA ASP A 26 -10.74 12.35 -14.99
C ASP A 26 -10.86 11.26 -13.92
N LYS A 27 -10.78 9.98 -14.32
CA LYS A 27 -10.61 8.88 -13.37
C LYS A 27 -9.25 9.04 -12.70
N MET A 28 -9.25 8.91 -11.38
CA MET A 28 -8.04 8.89 -10.56
C MET A 28 -7.98 7.58 -9.80
N LYS A 29 -6.78 7.01 -9.67
CA LYS A 29 -6.50 5.90 -8.76
C LYS A 29 -5.16 6.14 -8.10
N ALA A 30 -5.06 5.81 -6.81
CA ALA A 30 -3.77 5.68 -6.16
C ALA A 30 -3.39 4.21 -6.06
N MET A 31 -2.10 3.95 -6.12
CA MET A 31 -1.50 2.68 -5.82
C MET A 31 -0.47 2.88 -4.72
N VAL A 32 -0.48 1.97 -3.75
CA VAL A 32 0.52 1.93 -2.68
C VAL A 32 1.24 0.61 -2.79
N TYR A 33 2.50 0.64 -3.19
CA TYR A 33 3.37 -0.52 -3.13
C TYR A 33 4.04 -0.58 -1.76
N TRP A 34 3.92 -1.71 -1.08
CA TRP A 34 4.64 -2.02 0.15
C TRP A 34 5.66 -3.14 -0.12
N THR A 35 6.93 -2.78 0.01
CA THR A 35 8.06 -3.63 -0.39
C THR A 35 8.16 -4.89 0.48
N GLU A 36 8.20 -4.74 1.81
CA GLU A 36 8.37 -5.85 2.75
C GLU A 36 7.14 -6.76 2.77
N GLY A 37 5.95 -6.18 2.57
CA GLY A 37 4.71 -6.93 2.42
C GLY A 37 4.58 -7.65 1.08
N SER A 38 5.43 -7.31 0.10
CA SER A 38 5.32 -7.78 -1.29
C SER A 38 3.90 -7.60 -1.83
N ARG A 39 3.31 -6.41 -1.61
CA ARG A 39 1.91 -6.12 -1.93
C ARG A 39 1.72 -4.78 -2.58
N ILE A 40 0.80 -4.71 -3.55
CA ILE A 40 0.30 -3.45 -4.12
C ILE A 40 -1.15 -3.27 -3.69
N PHE A 41 -1.47 -2.15 -3.07
CA PHE A 41 -2.84 -1.78 -2.71
C PHE A 41 -3.41 -0.85 -3.78
N LEU A 42 -4.60 -1.19 -4.30
CA LEU A 42 -5.39 -0.37 -5.20
C LEU A 42 -6.22 0.60 -4.35
N TRP A 43 -5.59 1.69 -3.92
CA TRP A 43 -6.18 2.63 -2.97
C TRP A 43 -6.95 3.72 -3.71
N SER A 44 -8.27 3.79 -3.56
CA SER A 44 -9.05 4.92 -4.10
C SER A 44 -8.80 6.23 -3.33
N GLY A 45 -8.14 6.16 -2.17
CA GLY A 45 -7.95 7.32 -1.32
C GLY A 45 -9.27 7.73 -0.68
N ARG A 46 -9.55 9.03 -0.69
CA ARG A 46 -10.70 9.66 -0.03
C ARG A 46 -11.79 9.95 -1.08
N ASP A 47 -12.74 9.03 -1.28
CA ASP A 47 -13.89 9.27 -2.18
C ASP A 47 -14.97 10.18 -1.54
N THR A 48 -15.05 10.20 -0.21
CA THR A 48 -15.90 11.08 0.60
C THR A 48 -15.07 11.66 1.73
N VAL A 49 -15.48 12.78 2.34
CA VAL A 49 -14.85 13.30 3.58
C VAL A 49 -15.30 12.40 4.74
N PRO A 50 -14.45 11.51 5.31
CA PRO A 50 -14.76 10.78 6.51
C PRO A 50 -15.25 11.71 7.60
N GLU A 51 -16.36 11.32 8.20
CA GLU A 51 -16.80 11.88 9.47
C GLU A 51 -15.73 11.63 10.55
N ASP A 52 -14.92 10.57 10.41
CA ASP A 52 -13.88 10.18 11.34
C ASP A 52 -12.53 9.83 10.68
N TYR A 53 -11.42 10.32 11.24
CA TYR A 53 -10.06 10.12 10.70
C TYR A 53 -9.62 8.64 10.75
N SER A 54 -10.19 7.88 11.69
CA SER A 54 -9.99 6.44 11.85
C SER A 54 -10.38 5.66 10.59
N ASP A 55 -11.51 5.98 9.97
CA ASP A 55 -12.01 5.33 8.75
C ASP A 55 -11.09 5.60 7.55
N TYR A 56 -10.57 6.82 7.44
CA TYR A 56 -9.58 7.15 6.41
C TYR A 56 -8.28 6.36 6.63
N ALA A 57 -7.78 6.30 7.86
CA ALA A 57 -6.57 5.55 8.18
C ALA A 57 -6.72 4.04 7.92
N ASN A 58 -7.94 3.51 8.03
CA ASN A 58 -8.29 2.12 7.75
C ASN A 58 -8.57 1.84 6.26
N SER A 59 -8.83 2.86 5.44
CA SER A 59 -9.19 2.68 4.03
C SER A 59 -8.12 1.94 3.21
N LEU A 60 -6.84 2.09 3.58
CA LEU A 60 -5.76 1.38 2.90
C LEU A 60 -5.78 -0.13 3.18
N ILE A 61 -6.05 -0.55 4.42
CA ILE A 61 -6.07 -1.98 4.77
C ILE A 61 -7.29 -2.70 4.19
N SER A 62 -8.40 -1.99 3.99
CA SER A 62 -9.60 -2.53 3.35
C SER A 62 -9.57 -2.45 1.81
N SER A 63 -8.57 -1.78 1.24
CA SER A 63 -8.44 -1.66 -0.22
C SER A 63 -8.12 -3.01 -0.86
N PRO A 64 -8.62 -3.28 -2.08
CA PRO A 64 -8.18 -4.42 -2.87
C PRO A 64 -6.65 -4.41 -2.96
N SER A 65 -6.03 -5.57 -2.74
CA SER A 65 -4.57 -5.71 -2.77
C SER A 65 -4.15 -6.86 -3.66
N ILE A 66 -2.97 -6.73 -4.24
CA ILE A 66 -2.31 -7.72 -5.09
C ILE A 66 -1.12 -8.24 -4.29
N ASP A 67 -1.16 -9.51 -3.90
CA ASP A 67 -0.01 -10.21 -3.31
C ASP A 67 0.94 -10.64 -4.44
N LEU A 68 2.10 -9.98 -4.52
CA LEU A 68 3.06 -10.18 -5.61
C LEU A 68 3.60 -11.61 -5.69
N LYS A 69 3.46 -12.39 -4.62
CA LYS A 69 3.93 -13.78 -4.56
C LYS A 69 2.86 -14.79 -4.94
N LYS A 70 1.57 -14.40 -4.92
CA LYS A 70 0.43 -15.33 -5.07
C LYS A 70 -0.50 -14.96 -6.22
N ASP A 71 -0.72 -13.67 -6.44
CA ASP A 71 -1.76 -13.17 -7.34
C ASP A 71 -1.20 -12.81 -8.73
N VAL A 72 0.11 -12.97 -8.95
CA VAL A 72 0.79 -12.55 -10.17
C VAL A 72 1.19 -13.75 -11.03
N VAL A 73 0.70 -13.78 -12.26
CA VAL A 73 0.91 -14.86 -13.23
C VAL A 73 1.54 -14.36 -14.52
N GLU A 74 2.26 -15.24 -15.22
CA GLU A 74 2.88 -14.90 -16.50
C GLU A 74 1.89 -14.80 -17.65
N ARG A 75 0.85 -15.64 -17.63
CA ARG A 75 -0.18 -15.71 -18.67
C ARG A 75 -1.55 -15.79 -18.03
N GLN A 76 -2.50 -15.09 -18.62
CA GLN A 76 -3.86 -15.03 -18.12
C GLN A 76 -4.49 -16.42 -18.27
N ASP A 77 -4.79 -17.05 -17.15
CA ASP A 77 -5.60 -18.27 -17.13
C ASP A 77 -7.07 -17.84 -17.02
N PRO A 78 -7.91 -18.10 -18.04
CA PRO A 78 -9.32 -17.73 -18.02
C PRO A 78 -10.12 -18.41 -16.90
N MET A 79 -9.59 -19.45 -16.24
CA MET A 79 -10.23 -20.10 -15.09
C MET A 79 -9.76 -19.57 -13.72
N ALA A 80 -8.74 -18.70 -13.67
CA ALA A 80 -8.23 -18.18 -12.41
C ALA A 80 -8.99 -16.90 -12.00
N MET A 81 -9.72 -16.97 -10.89
CA MET A 81 -10.68 -15.93 -10.49
C MET A 81 -10.08 -14.57 -10.08
N SER A 82 -8.76 -14.42 -9.93
CA SER A 82 -8.13 -13.12 -9.61
C SER A 82 -6.63 -13.20 -9.86
N THR A 83 -6.21 -13.18 -11.13
CA THR A 83 -4.79 -13.17 -11.48
C THR A 83 -4.42 -11.90 -12.24
N TYR A 84 -3.32 -11.28 -11.81
CA TYR A 84 -2.75 -10.10 -12.44
C TYR A 84 -1.59 -10.53 -13.33
N LEU A 85 -1.50 -9.97 -14.53
CA LEU A 85 -0.38 -10.26 -15.42
C LEU A 85 0.90 -9.64 -14.87
N ARG A 86 1.98 -10.41 -14.89
CA ARG A 86 3.30 -9.97 -14.45
C ARG A 86 3.73 -8.65 -15.08
N ARG A 87 3.56 -8.51 -16.39
CA ARG A 87 3.90 -7.28 -17.13
C ARG A 87 3.19 -6.02 -16.59
N ASP A 88 1.92 -6.15 -16.17
CA ASP A 88 1.11 -5.00 -15.73
C ASP A 88 1.56 -4.57 -14.31
N VAL A 89 1.91 -5.55 -13.49
CA VAL A 89 2.46 -5.35 -12.15
C VAL A 89 3.87 -4.77 -12.22
N GLU A 90 4.73 -5.31 -13.08
CA GLU A 90 6.09 -4.79 -13.30
C GLU A 90 6.06 -3.35 -13.79
N GLY A 91 5.18 -3.01 -14.74
CA GLY A 91 5.00 -1.62 -15.18
C GLY A 91 4.63 -0.69 -14.02
N THR A 92 3.76 -1.15 -13.11
CA THR A 92 3.41 -0.39 -11.90
C THR A 92 4.61 -0.18 -10.97
N LEU A 93 5.45 -1.22 -10.80
CA LEU A 93 6.65 -1.14 -9.96
C LEU A 93 7.71 -0.21 -10.58
N GLU A 94 7.87 -0.25 -11.91
CA GLU A 94 8.75 0.67 -12.63
C GLU A 94 8.28 2.12 -12.53
N ASP A 95 6.97 2.36 -12.69
CA ASP A 95 6.40 3.70 -12.54
C ASP A 95 6.57 4.21 -11.11
N CYS A 96 6.39 3.34 -10.12
CA CYS A 96 6.68 3.65 -8.73
C CYS A 96 8.16 4.06 -8.54
N ALA A 97 9.11 3.32 -9.13
CA ALA A 97 10.52 3.65 -9.03
C ALA A 97 10.89 4.98 -9.70
N ARG A 98 10.24 5.32 -10.82
CA ARG A 98 10.55 6.53 -11.61
C ARG A 98 9.79 7.78 -11.16
N HIS A 99 8.55 7.61 -10.71
CA HIS A 99 7.59 8.69 -10.53
C HIS A 99 6.87 8.65 -9.18
N GLY A 100 6.99 7.55 -8.44
CA GLY A 100 6.34 7.39 -7.15
C GLY A 100 7.02 8.18 -6.03
N ILE A 101 6.23 8.58 -5.04
CA ILE A 101 6.74 9.16 -3.80
C ILE A 101 7.13 8.01 -2.87
N GLN A 102 8.40 7.97 -2.51
CA GLN A 102 8.96 6.96 -1.62
C GLN A 102 8.83 7.40 -0.16
N TYR A 103 8.38 6.50 0.70
CA TYR A 103 8.24 6.71 2.14
C TYR A 103 8.94 5.58 2.90
N GLU A 104 9.84 5.96 3.79
CA GLU A 104 10.42 5.06 4.79
C GLU A 104 9.66 5.23 6.11
N LEU A 105 9.13 4.13 6.63
CA LEU A 105 8.56 4.05 7.96
C LEU A 105 9.52 3.27 8.86
N LYS A 106 10.18 3.99 9.77
CA LYS A 106 11.08 3.41 10.77
C LYS A 106 10.29 2.53 11.77
N PRO A 107 10.96 1.55 12.42
CA PRO A 107 10.39 0.80 13.52
C PRO A 107 9.80 1.72 14.59
N PHE A 108 8.70 1.29 15.18
CA PHE A 108 8.03 2.08 16.21
C PHE A 108 8.86 1.98 17.48
N THR A 109 9.47 3.09 17.87
CA THR A 109 10.14 3.21 19.16
C THR A 109 9.10 3.62 20.21
N PRO A 110 8.98 2.89 21.33
CA PRO A 110 8.15 3.37 22.43
C PRO A 110 8.68 4.74 22.89
N PRO A 111 7.79 5.64 23.35
CA PRO A 111 8.23 6.91 23.91
C PRO A 111 9.23 6.63 25.05
N VAL A 112 10.32 7.38 25.08
CA VAL A 112 11.26 7.33 26.21
C VAL A 112 10.47 7.77 27.44
N LYS A 113 10.39 6.94 28.48
CA LYS A 113 9.80 7.33 29.75
C LYS A 113 10.54 8.57 30.24
N SER A 114 9.86 9.70 30.35
CA SER A 114 10.40 10.87 31.06
C SER A 114 10.59 10.48 32.53
N GLU A 115 11.72 10.83 33.13
CA GLU A 115 12.08 10.53 34.53
C GLU A 115 11.17 11.19 35.59
N ASP A 116 10.05 11.79 35.18
CA ASP A 116 9.15 12.58 36.05
C ASP A 116 7.98 11.77 36.63
N ASP A 117 8.03 10.44 36.50
CA ASP A 117 7.04 9.49 37.06
C ASP A 117 7.59 8.83 38.35
N ARG A 118 8.21 9.62 39.24
CA ARG A 118 8.78 9.13 40.51
C ARG A 118 8.21 9.84 41.74
#